data_AF-A0A554VI87-F1
#
_entry.id   AF-A0A554VI87-F1
#
_cell.length_a   1.000
_cell.length_b   1.000
_cell.length_c   1.000
_cell.angle_alpha   90.00
_cell.angle_beta   90.00
_cell.angle_gamma   90.00
#
_symmetry.space_group_name_H-M   'P 1'
#
loop_
_entity.id
_entity.type
_entity.pdbx_description
1 polymer ?
#
loop_
_entity_poly.entity_id
_entity_poly.type
_entity_poly.pdbx_seq_one_letter_code
_entity_poly.pdbx_strand_id
1 'polypeptide(L)'
;MKLVRAIIIGIIIWSIGVSLYTLSFYISIIKDTELQANIFLSLGVVPVVWFGTKLYYRKDSTVKGYWIGLAFFLIATLLDVIITVPFLILPNGGTYYNFFTAAGFWLIGIEFIATSVLYWYTKVLSREIK
;
A
#
# COMPACT_ATOMS: atom_id res chain seq x y z
N MET A 1 -18.26 1.32 11.61
CA MET A 1 -18.30 1.98 10.28
C MET A 1 -16.96 2.57 9.81
N LYS A 2 -16.07 3.05 10.70
CA LYS A 2 -14.71 3.52 10.32
C LYS A 2 -13.74 2.36 9.98
N LEU A 3 -13.75 1.30 10.77
CA LEU A 3 -12.84 0.14 10.59
C LEU A 3 -13.16 -0.67 9.34
N VAL A 4 -14.43 -1.07 9.13
CA VAL A 4 -14.85 -1.81 7.92
C VAL A 4 -14.46 -1.08 6.64
N ARG A 5 -14.61 0.24 6.60
CA ARG A 5 -14.18 1.06 5.47
C ARG A 5 -12.66 1.02 5.28
N ALA A 6 -11.88 1.08 6.37
CA ALA A 6 -10.43 0.95 6.27
C ALA A 6 -10.03 -0.41 5.69
N ILE A 7 -10.68 -1.49 6.15
CA ILE A 7 -10.48 -2.86 5.66
C ILE A 7 -10.76 -2.96 4.16
N ILE A 8 -11.95 -2.52 3.72
CA ILE A 8 -12.34 -2.58 2.30
C ILE A 8 -11.36 -1.80 1.43
N ILE A 9 -11.00 -0.57 1.84
CA ILE A 9 -10.05 0.25 1.09
C ILE A 9 -8.67 -0.40 1.08
N GLY A 10 -8.19 -0.93 2.21
CA GLY A 10 -6.91 -1.64 2.30
C GLY A 10 -6.85 -2.84 1.38
N ILE A 11 -7.91 -3.66 1.32
CA ILE A 11 -8.02 -4.80 0.40
C ILE A 11 -7.93 -4.34 -1.07
N ILE A 12 -8.62 -3.25 -1.43
CA ILE A 12 -8.57 -2.69 -2.79
C ILE A 12 -7.16 -2.19 -3.12
N ILE A 13 -6.53 -1.45 -2.22
CA ILE A 13 -5.15 -0.95 -2.38
C ILE A 13 -4.20 -2.12 -2.58
N TRP A 14 -4.27 -3.14 -1.73
CA TRP A 14 -3.45 -4.35 -1.84
C TRP A 14 -3.68 -5.07 -3.17
N SER A 15 -4.94 -5.26 -3.57
CA SER A 15 -5.28 -5.94 -4.83
C SER A 15 -4.67 -5.23 -6.04
N ILE A 16 -4.75 -3.90 -6.08
CA ILE A 16 -4.13 -3.09 -7.14
C ILE A 16 -2.60 -3.17 -7.05
N GLY A 17 -2.03 -3.07 -5.86
CA GLY A 17 -0.59 -3.14 -5.63
C GLY A 17 0.00 -4.47 -6.10
N VAL A 18 -0.53 -5.60 -5.63
CA VAL A 18 -0.09 -6.94 -6.07
C VAL A 18 -0.28 -7.10 -7.58
N SER A 19 -1.38 -6.60 -8.15
CA SER A 19 -1.56 -6.64 -9.61
C SER A 19 -0.47 -5.87 -10.34
N LEU A 20 -0.11 -4.65 -9.91
CA LEU A 20 0.97 -3.87 -10.52
C LEU A 20 2.33 -4.56 -10.38
N TYR A 21 2.61 -5.10 -9.19
CA TYR A 21 3.82 -5.86 -8.91
C TYR A 21 3.94 -7.08 -9.83
N THR A 22 2.89 -7.91 -9.92
CA THR A 22 2.88 -9.11 -10.77
C THR A 22 2.93 -8.76 -12.26
N LEU A 23 2.18 -7.75 -12.70
CA LEU A 23 2.18 -7.31 -14.09
C LEU A 23 3.54 -6.80 -14.56
N SER A 24 4.33 -6.22 -13.64
CA SER A 24 5.66 -5.71 -13.96
C SER A 24 6.61 -6.79 -14.48
N PHE A 25 6.43 -8.06 -14.08
CA PHE A 25 7.30 -9.17 -14.51
C PHE A 25 7.06 -9.59 -15.97
N TYR A 26 5.93 -9.23 -16.57
CA TYR A 26 5.63 -9.58 -17.98
C TYR A 26 6.38 -8.69 -18.97
N ILE A 27 6.91 -7.55 -18.53
CA ILE A 27 7.62 -6.59 -19.37
C ILE A 27 8.97 -6.30 -18.72
N SER A 28 10.03 -6.97 -19.15
CA SER A 28 11.38 -6.74 -18.61
C SER A 28 12.00 -5.49 -19.25
N ILE A 29 12.06 -4.38 -18.50
CA ILE A 29 12.70 -3.12 -18.90
C ILE A 29 14.12 -3.04 -18.29
N ILE A 30 14.26 -3.48 -17.04
CA ILE A 30 15.52 -3.50 -16.28
C ILE A 30 15.97 -4.96 -16.10
N LYS A 31 17.29 -5.18 -16.04
CA LYS A 31 17.88 -6.51 -15.80
C LYS A 31 17.46 -7.11 -14.45
N ASP A 32 17.36 -6.26 -13.44
CA ASP A 32 16.86 -6.61 -12.12
C ASP A 32 15.32 -6.46 -12.10
N THR A 33 14.64 -7.58 -12.31
CA THR A 33 13.18 -7.63 -12.41
C THR A 33 12.50 -7.43 -11.06
N GLU A 34 13.13 -7.79 -9.95
CA GLU A 34 12.61 -7.57 -8.61
C GLU A 34 12.65 -6.08 -8.25
N LEU A 35 13.79 -5.42 -8.53
CA LEU A 35 13.91 -3.97 -8.38
C LEU A 35 12.88 -3.24 -9.24
N GLN A 36 12.71 -3.68 -10.49
CA GLN A 36 11.68 -3.12 -11.37
C GLN A 36 10.28 -3.26 -10.77
N ALA A 37 9.93 -4.45 -10.27
CA ALA A 37 8.62 -4.68 -9.66
C ALA A 37 8.37 -3.79 -8.45
N ASN A 38 9.39 -3.60 -7.61
CA ASN A 38 9.33 -2.69 -6.47
C ASN A 38 9.18 -1.22 -6.90
N ILE A 39 9.84 -0.78 -7.98
CA ILE A 39 9.68 0.57 -8.53
C ILE A 39 8.25 0.79 -9.04
N PHE A 40 7.72 -0.15 -9.83
CA PHE A 40 6.35 -0.07 -10.35
C PHE A 40 5.32 -0.03 -9.21
N LEU A 41 5.52 -0.87 -8.20
CA LEU A 41 4.67 -0.90 -7.02
C LEU A 41 4.75 0.42 -6.24
N SER A 42 5.95 0.93 -5.95
CA SER A 42 6.17 2.21 -5.26
C SER A 42 5.49 3.37 -5.96
N LEU A 43 5.72 3.52 -7.27
CA LEU A 43 5.10 4.59 -8.08
C LEU A 43 3.58 4.46 -8.15
N GLY A 44 3.05 3.23 -8.18
CA GLY A 44 1.61 2.98 -8.21
C GLY A 44 0.92 3.17 -6.87
N VAL A 45 1.60 2.84 -5.77
CA VAL A 45 1.06 2.93 -4.40
C VAL A 45 0.73 4.36 -4.01
N VAL A 46 1.56 5.33 -4.38
CA VAL A 46 1.34 6.75 -4.02
C VAL A 46 -0.04 7.27 -4.47
N PRO A 47 -0.41 7.24 -5.77
CA PRO A 47 -1.73 7.69 -6.19
C PRO A 47 -2.85 6.80 -5.61
N VAL A 48 -2.64 5.49 -5.52
CA VAL A 48 -3.66 4.55 -5.03
C VAL A 48 -3.99 4.80 -3.55
N VAL A 49 -2.97 4.95 -2.70
CA VAL A 49 -3.14 5.29 -1.27
C VAL A 49 -3.71 6.70 -1.10
N TRP A 50 -3.31 7.66 -1.94
CA TRP A 50 -3.87 9.00 -1.93
C TRP A 50 -5.38 8.98 -2.19
N PHE A 51 -5.82 8.26 -3.22
CA PHE A 51 -7.25 8.09 -3.53
C PHE A 51 -7.99 7.28 -2.47
N GLY A 52 -7.38 6.23 -1.92
CA GLY A 52 -7.95 5.46 -0.80
C GLY A 52 -8.16 6.34 0.44
N THR A 53 -7.18 7.17 0.77
CA THR A 53 -7.26 8.13 1.88
C THR A 53 -8.35 9.17 1.63
N LYS A 54 -8.43 9.73 0.41
CA LYS A 54 -9.53 10.61 -0.02
C LYS A 54 -10.90 9.96 0.16
N LEU A 55 -11.05 8.71 -0.27
CA LEU A 55 -12.31 7.96 -0.16
C LEU A 55 -12.68 7.72 1.31
N TYR A 56 -11.69 7.44 2.16
CA TYR A 56 -11.91 7.29 3.60
C TYR A 56 -12.46 8.57 4.24
N TYR A 57 -11.90 9.73 3.90
CA TYR A 57 -12.35 11.01 4.46
C TYR A 57 -13.68 11.54 3.92
N ARG A 58 -14.30 10.92 2.89
CA ARG A 58 -15.60 11.38 2.33
C ARG A 58 -16.78 11.41 3.30
N LYS A 59 -16.69 10.76 4.48
CA LYS A 59 -17.74 10.82 5.51
C LYS A 59 -17.20 11.46 6.80
N ASP A 60 -16.53 12.59 6.66
CA ASP A 60 -16.09 13.49 7.74
C ASP A 60 -15.51 12.76 8.95
N SER A 61 -14.31 12.20 8.74
CA SER A 61 -13.56 11.49 9.78
C SER A 61 -12.46 12.38 10.34
N THR A 62 -12.36 12.44 11.66
CA THR A 62 -11.31 13.17 12.40
C THR A 62 -10.03 12.36 12.65
N VAL A 63 -10.00 11.09 12.19
CA VAL A 63 -8.82 10.22 12.34
C VAL A 63 -7.63 10.85 11.61
N LYS A 64 -6.46 10.94 12.26
CA LYS A 64 -5.23 11.48 11.63
C LYS A 64 -4.73 10.59 10.50
N GLY A 65 -4.15 11.20 9.46
CA GLY A 65 -3.64 10.48 8.29
C GLY A 65 -2.70 9.32 8.62
N TYR A 66 -1.79 9.52 9.59
CA TYR A 66 -0.86 8.49 10.07
C TYR A 66 -1.56 7.16 10.42
N TRP A 67 -2.66 7.21 11.17
CA TRP A 67 -3.40 6.02 11.56
C TRP A 67 -4.09 5.33 10.39
N ILE A 68 -4.47 6.09 9.36
CA ILE A 68 -5.09 5.54 8.15
C ILE A 68 -4.04 4.83 7.30
N GLY A 69 -2.90 5.48 7.03
CA GLY A 69 -1.81 4.84 6.29
C GLY A 69 -1.30 3.59 6.97
N LEU A 70 -1.12 3.64 8.30
CA LEU A 70 -0.74 2.47 9.09
C LEU A 70 -1.79 1.35 8.98
N ALA A 71 -3.09 1.67 9.07
CA ALA A 71 -4.14 0.67 8.92
C ALA A 71 -4.12 0.03 7.53
N PHE A 72 -4.02 0.82 6.46
CA PHE A 72 -3.95 0.30 5.09
C PHE A 72 -2.73 -0.60 4.90
N PHE A 73 -1.56 -0.17 5.39
CA PHE A 73 -0.35 -0.97 5.32
C PHE A 73 -0.50 -2.29 6.09
N LEU A 74 -1.00 -2.27 7.33
CA LEU A 74 -1.20 -3.50 8.12
C LEU A 74 -2.20 -4.47 7.47
N ILE A 75 -3.27 -3.95 6.86
CA ILE A 75 -4.23 -4.78 6.12
C ILE A 75 -3.54 -5.41 4.90
N ALA A 76 -2.77 -4.64 4.13
CA ALA A 76 -2.01 -5.16 2.99
C ALA A 76 -0.99 -6.23 3.42
N THR A 77 -0.21 -5.95 4.47
CA THR A 77 0.75 -6.89 5.06
C THR A 77 0.08 -8.20 5.49
N LEU A 78 -1.10 -8.12 6.12
CA LEU A 78 -1.85 -9.32 6.51
C LEU A 78 -2.29 -10.14 5.28
N LEU A 79 -2.74 -9.47 4.22
CA LEU A 79 -3.06 -10.13 2.96
C LEU A 79 -1.82 -10.70 2.28
N ASP A 80 -0.65 -10.07 2.42
CA ASP A 80 0.61 -10.63 1.92
C ASP A 80 0.98 -11.92 2.65
N VAL A 81 0.82 -11.96 3.97
CA VAL A 81 1.06 -13.19 4.77
C VAL A 81 0.16 -14.35 4.31
N ILE A 82 -1.12 -14.05 4.03
CA ILE A 82 -2.14 -15.07 3.75
C ILE A 82 -2.18 -15.44 2.26
N ILE A 83 -1.85 -14.51 1.37
CA ILE A 83 -2.06 -14.65 -0.08
C ILE A 83 -0.76 -14.48 -0.86
N THR A 84 -0.17 -13.28 -0.84
CA THR A 84 1.00 -12.97 -1.70
C THR A 84 2.16 -13.93 -1.46
N VAL A 85 2.52 -14.15 -0.19
CA VAL A 85 3.67 -15.01 0.12
C VAL A 85 3.40 -16.47 -0.23
N PRO A 86 2.29 -17.11 0.21
CA PRO A 86 1.96 -18.49 -0.16
C PRO A 86 1.84 -18.75 -1.66
N PHE A 87 1.18 -17.86 -2.40
CA PHE A 87 0.77 -18.14 -3.77
C PHE A 87 1.67 -17.50 -4.83
N LEU A 88 2.45 -16.47 -4.49
CA LEU A 88 3.33 -15.79 -5.44
C LEU A 88 4.81 -15.89 -5.04
N ILE A 89 5.16 -15.76 -3.77
CA ILE A 89 6.57 -15.72 -3.35
C ILE A 89 7.17 -17.11 -3.15
N LEU A 90 6.50 -17.98 -2.38
CA LEU A 90 6.98 -19.36 -2.13
C LEU A 90 7.17 -20.17 -3.42
N PRO A 91 6.23 -20.15 -4.40
CA PRO A 91 6.40 -20.93 -5.64
C PRO A 91 7.58 -20.46 -6.49
N ASN A 92 8.00 -19.20 -6.34
CA ASN A 92 9.14 -18.62 -7.03
C ASN A 92 10.45 -18.71 -6.22
N GLY A 93 10.50 -19.56 -5.18
CA GLY A 93 11.70 -19.82 -4.39
C GLY A 93 11.99 -18.80 -3.28
N GLY A 94 11.09 -17.84 -3.06
CA GLY A 94 11.19 -16.90 -1.94
C GLY A 94 10.74 -17.54 -0.62
N THR A 95 10.88 -16.79 0.48
CA THR A 95 10.43 -17.20 1.81
C THR A 95 9.75 -16.04 2.52
N TYR A 96 8.95 -16.34 3.55
CA TYR A 96 8.40 -15.34 4.46
C TYR A 96 9.47 -14.41 5.03
N TYR A 97 10.59 -14.99 5.47
CA TYR A 97 11.71 -14.24 6.02
C TYR A 97 12.29 -13.26 4.98
N ASN A 98 12.62 -13.74 3.78
CA ASN A 98 13.19 -12.89 2.74
C ASN A 98 12.24 -11.75 2.35
N PHE A 99 10.94 -12.03 2.22
CA PHE A 99 9.95 -11.02 1.85
C PHE A 99 9.80 -9.93 2.91
N PHE A 100 9.62 -10.31 4.19
CA PHE A 100 9.37 -9.34 5.26
C PHE A 100 10.64 -8.66 5.81
N THR A 101 11.83 -9.16 5.46
CA THR A 101 13.11 -8.49 5.75
C THR A 101 13.60 -7.63 4.59
N ALA A 102 12.95 -7.69 3.42
CA ALA A 102 13.35 -6.90 2.26
C ALA A 102 13.16 -5.40 2.52
N ALA A 103 14.17 -4.60 2.18
CA ALA A 103 14.11 -3.14 2.34
C ALA A 103 12.98 -2.53 1.49
N GLY A 104 12.73 -3.05 0.28
CA GLY A 104 11.65 -2.58 -0.59
C GLY A 104 10.27 -2.64 0.06
N PHE A 105 9.98 -3.72 0.80
CA PHE A 105 8.72 -3.88 1.54
C PHE A 105 8.50 -2.75 2.56
N TRP A 106 9.53 -2.44 3.36
CA TRP A 106 9.45 -1.39 4.38
C TRP A 106 9.43 0.02 3.79
N LEU A 107 10.13 0.24 2.66
CA LEU A 107 10.05 1.50 1.92
C LEU A 107 8.62 1.76 1.43
N ILE A 108 7.95 0.75 0.88
CA ILE A 108 6.53 0.85 0.49
C ILE A 108 5.66 1.13 1.72
N GLY A 109 5.92 0.48 2.86
CA GLY A 109 5.21 0.77 4.11
C GLY A 109 5.34 2.24 4.55
N ILE A 110 6.52 2.83 4.39
CA ILE A 110 6.76 4.26 4.65
C ILE A 110 5.97 5.11 3.66
N GLU A 111 5.93 4.75 2.37
CA GLU A 111 5.16 5.46 1.34
C GLU A 111 3.65 5.48 1.65
N PHE A 112 3.08 4.38 2.14
CA PHE A 112 1.69 4.33 2.59
C PHE A 112 1.41 5.39 3.68
N ILE A 113 2.25 5.40 4.70
CA ILE A 113 2.10 6.31 5.85
C ILE A 113 2.34 7.75 5.39
N ALA A 114 3.44 8.04 4.71
CA ALA A 114 3.80 9.36 4.24
C ALA A 114 2.71 9.96 3.33
N THR A 115 2.20 9.18 2.37
CA THR A 115 1.15 9.61 1.45
C THR A 115 -0.14 9.96 2.19
N SER A 116 -0.57 9.11 3.13
CA SER A 116 -1.79 9.35 3.90
C SER A 116 -1.67 10.57 4.85
N VAL A 117 -0.50 10.77 5.44
CA VAL A 117 -0.18 11.93 6.30
C VAL A 117 -0.20 13.20 5.46
N LEU A 118 0.47 13.20 4.30
CA LEU A 118 0.51 14.33 3.39
C LEU A 118 -0.90 14.70 2.90
N TYR A 119 -1.73 13.71 2.58
CA TYR A 119 -3.13 13.93 2.23
C TYR A 119 -3.89 14.64 3.36
N TRP A 120 -3.74 14.14 4.59
CA TRP A 120 -4.44 14.70 5.75
C TRP A 120 -4.05 16.17 6.00
N TYR A 121 -2.76 16.49 6.01
CA TYR A 121 -2.30 17.87 6.19
C TYR A 121 -2.77 18.81 5.09
N THR A 122 -2.70 18.37 3.82
CA THR A 122 -2.99 19.24 2.67
C THR A 122 -4.49 19.40 2.39
N LYS A 123 -5.31 18.38 2.68
CA LYS A 123 -6.73 18.35 2.26
C LYS A 123 -7.74 18.24 3.38
N VAL A 124 -7.37 17.79 4.58
CA VAL A 124 -8.30 17.58 5.70
C VAL A 124 -8.11 18.66 6.75
N LEU A 125 -6.90 18.80 7.30
CA LEU A 125 -6.61 19.84 8.30
C LEU A 125 -6.88 21.25 7.76
N SER A 126 -6.56 21.49 6.49
CA SER A 126 -6.84 22.76 5.80
C SER A 126 -8.33 23.10 5.69
N ARG A 127 -9.24 22.12 5.86
CA ARG A 127 -10.69 22.34 5.89
C ARG A 127 -11.21 22.64 7.30
N GLU A 128 -10.54 22.14 8.34
CA GLU A 128 -10.94 22.38 9.74
C GLU A 128 -10.52 23.78 10.23
N ILE A 129 -9.52 24.40 9.59
CA ILE A 129 -9.01 25.73 9.95
C ILE A 129 -9.78 26.87 9.22
N LYS A 130 -10.62 26.56 8.23
CA LYS A 130 -11.47 27.52 7.52
C LYS A 130 -12.88 27.57 8.11
#